data_AF-A0A355D9A4-F1
#
_entry.id   AF-A0A355D9A4-F1
#
_cell.length_a   1.000
_cell.length_b   1.000
_cell.length_c   1.000
_cell.angle_alpha   90.00
_cell.angle_beta   90.00
_cell.angle_gamma   90.00
#
_symmetry.space_group_name_H-M   'P 1'
#
loop_
_entity.id
_entity.type
_entity.pdbx_description
1 polymer ?
#
loop_
_entity_poly.entity_id
_entity_poly.type
_entity_poly.pdbx_seq_one_letter_code
_entity_poly.pdbx_strand_id
1 'polypeptide(L)'
;IGIEKKEHFIINTAEGEVIESKYVINAAGVYADKIHNLVCKEAFKINPIKGEYFVMDKSQGDVVSHTIFQCPSKLGKGILVTPTVHGNLLVGPDAESVEDKDNVATTAENLEFIKNTAVRTTDKINYRESIRNFAGLRANPDCGDFIVGEAKDVKGFIDAAGMKSPGLSSAPAVALDVVEILKSSGLKFELKENFKNTRKQINFMELSGEEKAELIKKDSRYGKIICRCESITEGEIIDSIKRSFGKVTLDGVKRRCRPGMGRCQGGFCGPRVQEIIARELNVPMEDIIQESDGSYILIGRTK
;
A
#
# COMPACT_ATOMS: atom_id res chain seq x y z
N ILE A 1 17.66 -15.60 -2.82
CA ILE A 1 16.37 -16.08 -2.27
C ILE A 1 16.13 -17.49 -2.79
N GLY A 2 15.70 -18.42 -1.92
CA GLY A 2 15.37 -19.79 -2.34
C GLY A 2 14.44 -20.47 -1.34
N ILE A 3 13.63 -21.42 -1.81
CA ILE A 3 12.73 -22.22 -0.98
C ILE A 3 12.97 -23.69 -1.33
N GLU A 4 13.30 -24.50 -0.33
CA GLU A 4 13.48 -25.94 -0.50
C GLU A 4 12.51 -26.68 0.42
N LYS A 5 11.90 -27.77 -0.08
CA LYS A 5 11.07 -28.67 0.73
C LYS A 5 11.80 -29.99 0.98
N LYS A 6 12.19 -30.23 2.23
CA LYS A 6 12.61 -31.53 2.77
C LYS A 6 11.49 -32.08 3.65
N GLU A 7 11.77 -32.43 4.91
CA GLU A 7 10.73 -32.70 5.91
C GLU A 7 9.91 -31.43 6.21
N HIS A 8 10.58 -30.29 6.28
CA HIS A 8 10.01 -28.95 6.43
C HIS A 8 10.54 -28.02 5.33
N PHE A 9 10.01 -26.81 5.24
CA PHE A 9 10.48 -25.78 4.31
C PHE A 9 11.69 -25.06 4.89
N ILE A 10 12.73 -24.91 4.09
CA ILE A 10 13.90 -24.07 4.38
C ILE A 10 13.87 -22.90 3.41
N ILE A 11 13.73 -21.69 3.94
CA ILE A 11 13.61 -20.45 3.18
C ILE A 11 14.89 -19.64 3.39
N ASN A 12 15.60 -19.35 2.32
CA ASN A 12 16.81 -18.53 2.33
C ASN A 12 16.44 -17.12 1.82
N THR A 13 16.63 -16.09 2.64
CA THR A 13 16.36 -14.70 2.26
C THR A 13 17.50 -14.11 1.41
N ALA A 14 17.33 -12.90 0.89
CA ALA A 14 18.40 -12.23 0.14
C ALA A 14 19.54 -11.77 1.07
N GLU A 15 19.20 -11.50 2.33
CA GLU A 15 20.06 -11.03 3.41
C GLU A 15 20.83 -12.17 4.09
N GLY A 16 20.62 -13.42 3.65
CA GLY A 16 21.31 -14.60 4.16
C GLY A 16 20.67 -15.21 5.41
N GLU A 17 19.48 -14.76 5.81
CA GLU A 17 18.73 -15.42 6.88
C GLU A 17 18.12 -16.73 6.39
N VAL A 18 18.08 -17.71 7.29
CA VAL A 18 17.46 -19.01 7.05
C VAL A 18 16.25 -19.14 7.97
N ILE A 19 15.08 -19.32 7.38
CA ILE A 19 13.80 -19.49 8.08
C ILE A 19 13.30 -20.91 7.82
N GLU A 20 13.02 -21.64 8.89
CA GLU A 20 12.42 -22.98 8.82
C GLU A 20 10.92 -22.91 9.14
N SER A 21 10.09 -23.57 8.34
CA SER A 21 8.65 -23.64 8.60
C SER A 21 8.04 -24.96 8.15
N LYS A 22 6.96 -25.39 8.80
CA LYS A 22 6.21 -26.59 8.38
C LYS A 22 5.31 -26.32 7.17
N TYR A 23 4.80 -25.10 7.09
CA TYR A 23 3.87 -24.62 6.07
C TYR A 23 4.36 -23.27 5.53
N VAL A 24 4.08 -22.99 4.27
CA VAL A 24 4.38 -21.72 3.60
C VAL A 24 3.12 -21.25 2.87
N ILE A 25 2.76 -19.98 3.05
CA ILE A 25 1.71 -19.33 2.25
C ILE A 25 2.38 -18.33 1.32
N ASN A 26 2.26 -18.53 0.02
CA ASN A 26 2.71 -17.61 -1.01
C ASN A 26 1.65 -16.55 -1.28
N ALA A 27 1.90 -15.33 -0.77
CA ALA A 27 1.08 -14.14 -1.02
C ALA A 27 1.90 -13.01 -1.69
N ALA A 28 2.85 -13.36 -2.56
CA ALA A 28 3.85 -12.45 -3.11
C ALA A 28 3.34 -11.52 -4.25
N GLY A 29 2.02 -11.33 -4.37
CA GLY A 29 1.43 -10.39 -5.33
C GLY A 29 1.87 -10.67 -6.77
N VAL A 30 2.46 -9.67 -7.42
CA VAL A 30 2.93 -9.79 -8.81
C VAL A 30 4.05 -10.82 -9.00
N TYR A 31 4.73 -11.23 -7.93
CA TYR A 31 5.81 -12.23 -7.93
C TYR A 31 5.35 -13.63 -7.49
N ALA A 32 4.04 -13.85 -7.29
CA ALA A 32 3.54 -15.13 -6.79
C ALA A 32 3.91 -16.32 -7.70
N ASP A 33 3.94 -16.14 -9.02
CA ASP A 33 4.43 -17.14 -9.97
C ASP A 33 5.92 -17.48 -9.75
N LYS A 34 6.75 -16.46 -9.53
CA LYS A 34 8.19 -16.65 -9.28
C LYS A 34 8.44 -17.39 -7.97
N ILE A 35 7.69 -17.05 -6.91
CA ILE A 35 7.81 -17.73 -5.61
C ILE A 35 7.31 -19.17 -5.67
N HIS A 36 6.20 -19.43 -6.36
CA HIS A 36 5.70 -20.79 -6.59
C HIS A 36 6.75 -21.65 -7.28
N ASN A 37 7.36 -21.14 -8.36
CA ASN A 37 8.34 -21.87 -9.17
C ASN A 37 9.68 -22.12 -8.45
N LEU A 38 9.93 -21.55 -7.27
CA LEU A 38 11.12 -21.87 -6.48
C LEU A 38 11.09 -23.29 -5.92
N VAL A 39 9.89 -23.86 -5.71
CA VAL A 39 9.73 -25.16 -5.05
C VAL A 39 8.72 -26.07 -5.73
N CYS A 40 7.73 -25.51 -6.43
CA CYS A 40 6.70 -26.25 -7.17
C CYS A 40 7.00 -26.25 -8.68
N LYS A 41 6.42 -27.21 -9.40
CA LYS A 41 6.36 -27.19 -10.87
C LYS A 41 5.52 -26.02 -11.34
N GLU A 42 5.97 -25.35 -12.41
CA GLU A 42 5.25 -24.21 -12.98
C GLU A 42 3.80 -24.56 -13.33
N ALA A 43 2.85 -23.85 -12.71
CA ALA A 43 1.42 -24.09 -12.85
C ALA A 43 0.63 -22.87 -13.36
N PHE A 44 1.15 -21.65 -13.16
CA PHE A 44 0.53 -20.40 -13.59
C PHE A 44 1.58 -19.31 -13.79
N LYS A 45 1.22 -18.27 -14.55
CA LYS A 45 2.02 -17.04 -14.72
C LYS A 45 1.25 -15.83 -14.25
N ILE A 46 1.96 -14.85 -13.67
CA ILE A 46 1.39 -13.55 -13.35
C ILE A 46 1.83 -12.54 -14.40
N ASN A 47 0.87 -12.00 -15.13
CA ASN A 47 1.05 -10.92 -16.12
C ASN A 47 0.62 -9.60 -15.48
N PRO A 48 1.54 -8.72 -15.06
CA PRO A 48 1.20 -7.46 -14.42
C PRO A 48 0.38 -6.55 -15.33
N ILE A 49 -0.70 -5.99 -14.79
CA ILE A 49 -1.44 -4.91 -15.45
C ILE A 49 -1.24 -3.63 -14.64
N LYS A 50 -0.47 -2.70 -15.20
CA LYS A 50 -0.24 -1.38 -14.66
C LYS A 50 -1.48 -0.52 -14.81
N GLY A 51 -1.76 0.27 -13.77
CA GLY A 51 -2.80 1.29 -13.77
C GLY A 51 -2.26 2.56 -13.12
N GLU A 52 -2.27 3.64 -13.88
CA GLU A 52 -1.80 4.98 -13.52
C GLU A 52 -2.98 5.85 -13.08
N TYR A 53 -2.72 6.78 -12.15
CA TYR A 53 -3.75 7.63 -11.56
C TYR A 53 -3.25 9.06 -11.42
N PHE A 54 -4.19 9.99 -11.57
CA PHE A 54 -4.09 11.31 -10.99
C PHE A 54 -4.68 11.32 -9.58
N VAL A 55 -3.98 11.96 -8.65
CA VAL A 55 -4.52 12.44 -7.39
C VAL A 55 -4.66 13.96 -7.49
N MET A 56 -5.90 14.43 -7.47
CA MET A 56 -6.21 15.85 -7.52
C MET A 56 -6.20 16.47 -6.13
N ASP A 57 -5.92 17.76 -6.06
CA ASP A 57 -6.08 18.56 -4.84
C ASP A 57 -7.51 18.51 -4.30
N LYS A 58 -7.68 18.77 -2.99
CA LYS A 58 -8.99 18.81 -2.33
C LYS A 58 -9.94 19.84 -2.93
N SER A 59 -9.43 20.90 -3.57
CA SER A 59 -10.21 21.87 -4.34
C SER A 59 -10.96 21.27 -5.55
N GLN A 60 -10.58 20.07 -5.99
CA GLN A 60 -11.28 19.31 -7.04
C GLN A 60 -12.18 18.21 -6.46
N GLY A 61 -12.23 18.06 -5.13
CA GLY A 61 -12.93 16.98 -4.44
C GLY A 61 -14.44 16.92 -4.72
N ASP A 62 -15.05 18.09 -4.90
CA ASP A 62 -16.50 18.23 -5.09
C ASP A 62 -16.95 18.18 -6.56
N VAL A 63 -16.05 17.89 -7.50
CA VAL A 63 -16.40 17.72 -8.92
C VAL A 63 -17.46 16.62 -9.09
N VAL A 64 -17.37 15.55 -8.29
CA VAL A 64 -18.38 14.50 -8.17
C VAL A 64 -18.57 14.11 -6.70
N SER A 65 -19.78 13.71 -6.33
CA SER A 65 -20.09 13.25 -4.96
C SER A 65 -20.05 11.73 -4.79
N HIS A 66 -19.89 10.98 -5.89
CA HIS A 66 -19.93 9.52 -5.92
C HIS A 66 -18.88 8.98 -6.91
N THR A 67 -18.53 7.70 -6.80
CA THR A 67 -17.74 7.01 -7.82
C THR A 67 -18.51 6.89 -9.11
N ILE A 68 -18.02 7.53 -10.18
CA ILE A 68 -18.66 7.50 -11.50
C ILE A 68 -17.87 6.57 -12.43
N PHE A 69 -18.55 5.53 -12.92
CA PHE A 69 -18.03 4.65 -13.96
C PHE A 69 -18.56 5.08 -15.32
N GLN A 70 -17.73 4.91 -16.35
CA GLN A 70 -18.18 5.01 -17.72
C GLN A 70 -18.98 3.76 -18.11
N CYS A 71 -19.77 3.88 -19.19
CA CYS A 71 -20.44 2.72 -19.77
C CYS A 71 -19.39 1.66 -20.14
N PRO A 72 -19.50 0.42 -19.62
CA PRO A 72 -18.52 -0.63 -19.86
C PRO A 72 -18.34 -0.92 -21.35
N SER A 73 -17.11 -1.18 -21.75
CA SER A 73 -16.74 -1.69 -23.06
C SER A 73 -16.27 -3.14 -22.97
N LYS A 74 -15.90 -3.74 -24.11
CA LYS A 74 -15.23 -5.05 -24.13
C LYS A 74 -13.93 -5.07 -23.30
N LEU A 75 -13.31 -3.91 -23.07
CA LEU A 75 -12.08 -3.73 -22.28
C LEU A 75 -12.37 -3.45 -20.79
N GLY A 76 -13.64 -3.50 -20.36
CA GLY A 76 -14.05 -3.30 -18.97
C GLY A 76 -14.70 -1.94 -18.70
N LYS A 77 -14.73 -1.52 -17.43
CA LYS A 77 -15.44 -0.33 -16.94
C LYS A 77 -14.76 1.02 -17.28
N GLY A 78 -13.58 0.96 -17.90
CA GLY A 78 -12.80 2.15 -18.29
C GLY A 78 -12.27 2.95 -17.09
N ILE A 79 -11.96 4.22 -17.35
CA ILE A 79 -11.48 5.17 -16.36
C ILE A 79 -12.64 5.66 -15.52
N LEU A 80 -12.44 5.67 -14.20
CA LEU A 80 -13.40 6.18 -13.22
C LEU A 80 -12.93 7.52 -12.66
N VAL A 81 -13.89 8.28 -12.18
CA VAL A 81 -13.68 9.51 -11.41
C VAL A 81 -14.33 9.30 -10.05
N THR A 82 -13.56 9.38 -8.97
CA THR A 82 -14.06 9.04 -7.63
C THR A 82 -13.54 10.00 -6.56
N PRO A 83 -14.40 10.47 -5.64
CA PRO A 83 -13.94 11.19 -4.47
C PRO A 83 -13.27 10.22 -3.48
N THR A 84 -12.26 10.70 -2.78
CA THR A 84 -11.60 9.94 -1.70
C THR A 84 -12.19 10.31 -0.35
N VAL A 85 -11.99 9.44 0.64
CA VAL A 85 -12.37 9.70 2.04
C VAL A 85 -11.68 10.92 2.66
N HIS A 86 -10.62 11.44 2.03
CA HIS A 86 -9.87 12.61 2.50
C HIS A 86 -10.18 13.89 1.70
N GLY A 87 -11.19 13.85 0.83
CA GLY A 87 -11.65 15.00 0.05
C GLY A 87 -10.83 15.30 -1.21
N ASN A 88 -9.81 14.51 -1.54
CA ASN A 88 -9.17 14.54 -2.87
C ASN A 88 -10.08 13.87 -3.92
N LEU A 89 -9.82 14.12 -5.20
CA LEU A 89 -10.42 13.39 -6.33
C LEU A 89 -9.37 12.45 -6.95
N LEU A 90 -9.75 11.21 -7.26
CA LEU A 90 -8.94 10.27 -8.04
C LEU A 90 -9.51 10.13 -9.46
N VAL A 91 -8.61 10.13 -10.43
CA VAL A 91 -8.95 9.91 -11.85
C VAL A 91 -8.03 8.83 -12.42
N GLY A 92 -8.61 7.77 -12.96
CA GLY A 92 -7.89 6.60 -13.48
C GLY A 92 -8.66 5.30 -13.21
N PRO A 93 -8.01 4.14 -13.19
CA PRO A 93 -6.75 3.91 -13.90
C PRO A 93 -6.98 3.70 -15.39
N ASP A 94 -5.90 3.76 -16.15
CA ASP A 94 -5.75 3.02 -17.40
C ASP A 94 -5.48 1.52 -17.14
N ALA A 95 -5.12 0.78 -18.18
CA ALA A 95 -4.80 -0.64 -18.08
C ALA A 95 -3.76 -1.03 -19.12
N GLU A 96 -2.49 -0.97 -18.73
CA GLU A 96 -1.35 -1.33 -19.58
C GLU A 96 -0.76 -2.68 -19.15
N SER A 97 -0.58 -3.61 -20.08
CA SER A 97 0.15 -4.85 -19.81
C SER A 97 1.65 -4.56 -19.83
N VAL A 98 2.35 -4.92 -18.76
CA VAL A 98 3.81 -4.71 -18.65
C VAL A 98 4.51 -6.00 -18.26
N GLU A 99 5.74 -6.18 -18.73
CA GLU A 99 6.56 -7.36 -18.39
C GLU A 99 7.29 -7.19 -17.06
N ASP A 100 7.77 -5.97 -16.80
CA ASP A 100 8.50 -5.62 -15.57
C ASP A 100 7.53 -5.52 -14.38
N LYS A 101 7.72 -6.41 -13.40
CA LYS A 101 6.93 -6.53 -12.18
C LYS A 101 7.27 -5.45 -11.14
N ASP A 102 8.29 -4.62 -11.37
CA ASP A 102 8.64 -3.47 -10.53
C ASP A 102 8.30 -2.12 -11.18
N ASN A 103 7.83 -2.12 -12.44
CA ASN A 103 7.54 -0.89 -13.16
C ASN A 103 6.27 -0.21 -12.65
N VAL A 104 6.46 0.69 -11.69
CA VAL A 104 5.42 1.59 -11.15
C VAL A 104 5.60 3.05 -11.61
N ALA A 105 6.34 3.25 -12.70
CA ALA A 105 6.50 4.58 -13.30
C ALA A 105 5.24 4.99 -14.08
N THR A 106 4.93 6.28 -14.02
CA THR A 106 3.88 6.89 -14.84
C THR A 106 4.45 7.45 -16.14
N THR A 107 3.66 7.45 -17.21
CA THR A 107 4.08 8.02 -18.51
C THR A 107 3.19 9.20 -18.91
N ALA A 108 3.75 10.18 -19.62
CA ALA A 108 2.98 11.32 -20.11
C ALA A 108 1.87 10.88 -21.08
N GLU A 109 2.13 9.86 -21.89
CA GLU A 109 1.17 9.29 -22.84
C GLU A 109 -0.04 8.68 -22.13
N ASN A 110 0.18 7.81 -21.14
CA ASN A 110 -0.89 7.16 -20.38
C ASN A 110 -1.70 8.17 -19.55
N LEU A 111 -1.03 9.16 -18.94
CA LEU A 111 -1.71 10.24 -18.22
C LEU A 111 -2.57 11.11 -19.15
N GLU A 112 -2.10 11.40 -20.37
CA GLU A 112 -2.90 12.13 -21.36
C GLU A 112 -4.08 11.29 -21.88
N PHE A 113 -3.89 9.98 -22.06
CA PHE A 113 -4.99 9.04 -22.35
C PHE A 113 -6.05 9.04 -21.24
N ILE A 114 -5.62 9.03 -19.97
CA ILE A 114 -6.53 9.08 -18.82
C ILE A 114 -7.34 10.37 -18.85
N LYS A 115 -6.66 11.50 -19.01
CA LYS A 115 -7.27 12.83 -19.08
C LYS A 115 -8.32 12.91 -20.20
N ASN A 116 -7.96 12.50 -21.41
CA ASN A 116 -8.85 12.57 -22.58
C ASN A 116 -10.06 11.64 -22.43
N THR A 117 -9.87 10.46 -21.86
CA THR A 117 -10.97 9.52 -21.67
C THR A 117 -11.91 9.96 -20.54
N ALA A 118 -11.38 10.56 -19.47
CA ALA A 118 -12.18 11.06 -18.34
C ALA A 118 -13.16 12.17 -18.73
N VAL A 119 -12.93 12.90 -19.83
CA VAL A 119 -13.88 13.90 -20.37
C VAL A 119 -15.25 13.29 -20.68
N ARG A 120 -15.32 11.99 -21.01
CA ARG A 120 -16.59 11.27 -21.20
C ARG A 120 -17.41 11.18 -19.91
N THR A 121 -16.76 11.29 -18.76
CA THR A 121 -17.40 11.36 -17.44
C THR A 121 -17.71 12.80 -17.07
N THR A 122 -16.73 13.70 -17.17
CA THR A 122 -16.88 15.12 -16.90
C THR A 122 -15.73 15.93 -17.48
N ASP A 123 -16.02 17.14 -17.96
CA ASP A 123 -15.06 18.14 -18.44
C ASP A 123 -14.64 19.15 -17.35
N LYS A 124 -15.16 19.02 -16.13
CA LYS A 124 -14.96 19.99 -15.04
C LYS A 124 -13.65 19.84 -14.27
N ILE A 125 -12.87 18.79 -14.53
CA ILE A 125 -11.62 18.51 -13.81
C ILE A 125 -10.52 19.44 -14.31
N ASN A 126 -9.96 20.26 -13.42
CA ASN A 126 -8.79 21.06 -13.71
C ASN A 126 -7.49 20.28 -13.39
N TYR A 127 -6.90 19.65 -14.41
CA TYR A 127 -5.69 18.84 -14.28
C TYR A 127 -4.44 19.62 -13.80
N ARG A 128 -4.46 20.96 -13.82
CA ARG A 128 -3.40 21.78 -13.21
C ARG A 128 -3.37 21.66 -11.68
N GLU A 129 -4.46 21.21 -11.07
CA GLU A 129 -4.57 20.92 -9.64
C GLU A 129 -4.20 19.46 -9.31
N SER A 130 -3.53 18.74 -10.22
CA SER A 130 -2.94 17.44 -9.89
C SER A 130 -1.82 17.64 -8.88
N ILE A 131 -1.90 16.95 -7.75
CA ILE A 131 -0.90 17.02 -6.67
C ILE A 131 0.02 15.81 -6.66
N ARG A 132 -0.39 14.69 -7.26
CA ARG A 132 0.42 13.47 -7.37
C ARG A 132 -0.06 12.62 -8.53
N ASN A 133 0.87 11.93 -9.17
CA ASN A 133 0.58 10.82 -10.08
C ASN A 133 1.26 9.57 -9.51
N PHE A 134 0.60 8.42 -9.64
CA PHE A 134 1.20 7.15 -9.23
C PHE A 134 0.67 6.02 -10.10
N ALA A 135 1.42 4.92 -10.17
CA ALA A 135 0.96 3.69 -10.78
C ALA A 135 0.94 2.56 -9.74
N GLY A 136 0.12 1.55 -10.00
CA GLY A 136 0.12 0.30 -9.27
C GLY A 136 -0.03 -0.88 -10.23
N LEU A 137 0.49 -2.03 -9.83
CA LEU A 137 0.44 -3.26 -10.63
C LEU A 137 -0.60 -4.23 -10.08
N ARG A 138 -1.47 -4.73 -10.95
CA ARG A 138 -2.41 -5.81 -10.63
C ARG A 138 -1.77 -7.14 -11.00
N ALA A 139 -1.77 -8.09 -10.07
CA ALA A 139 -1.28 -9.45 -10.29
C ALA A 139 -2.30 -10.27 -11.09
N ASN A 140 -2.39 -10.08 -12.41
CA ASN A 140 -3.36 -10.80 -13.24
C ASN A 140 -2.81 -12.18 -13.67
N PRO A 141 -3.44 -13.30 -13.25
CA PRO A 141 -2.98 -14.62 -13.63
C PRO A 141 -3.46 -15.00 -15.05
N ASP A 142 -2.73 -15.88 -15.71
CA ASP A 142 -3.09 -16.46 -17.01
C ASP A 142 -4.22 -17.49 -16.94
N CYS A 143 -4.52 -18.04 -15.76
CA CYS A 143 -5.63 -18.96 -15.52
C CYS A 143 -7.00 -18.29 -15.30
N GLY A 144 -7.06 -16.95 -15.35
CA GLY A 144 -8.32 -16.19 -15.36
C GLY A 144 -8.89 -15.80 -13.98
N ASP A 145 -8.68 -16.61 -12.94
CA ASP A 145 -9.18 -16.38 -11.57
C ASP A 145 -8.06 -16.48 -10.52
N PHE A 146 -8.37 -16.12 -9.26
CA PHE A 146 -7.44 -16.26 -8.13
C PHE A 146 -7.01 -17.71 -7.92
N ILE A 147 -5.79 -17.90 -7.46
CA ILE A 147 -5.29 -19.21 -7.03
C ILE A 147 -5.26 -19.20 -5.51
N VAL A 148 -6.20 -19.92 -4.89
CA VAL A 148 -6.27 -20.11 -3.44
C VAL A 148 -6.29 -21.61 -3.17
N GLY A 149 -5.15 -22.19 -2.81
CA GLY A 149 -5.04 -23.65 -2.71
C GLY A 149 -3.65 -24.15 -2.35
N GLU A 150 -3.60 -25.37 -1.83
CA GLU A 150 -2.35 -26.09 -1.64
C GLU A 150 -1.79 -26.54 -3.01
N ALA A 151 -0.49 -26.36 -3.22
CA ALA A 151 0.20 -26.80 -4.43
C ALA A 151 0.11 -28.34 -4.55
N LYS A 152 -0.19 -28.81 -5.76
CA LYS A 152 -0.49 -30.24 -6.02
C LYS A 152 0.71 -31.15 -5.77
N ASP A 153 1.91 -30.64 -5.98
CA ASP A 153 3.18 -31.38 -5.95
C ASP A 153 4.02 -31.10 -4.70
N VAL A 154 3.68 -30.09 -3.90
CA VAL A 154 4.41 -29.73 -2.69
C VAL A 154 3.45 -29.53 -1.51
N LYS A 155 3.32 -30.58 -0.69
CA LYS A 155 2.48 -30.54 0.51
C LYS A 155 2.96 -29.49 1.51
N GLY A 156 2.03 -28.70 2.01
CA GLY A 156 2.21 -27.61 2.96
C GLY A 156 2.57 -26.26 2.34
N PHE A 157 2.62 -26.17 1.00
CA PHE A 157 2.79 -24.91 0.27
C PHE A 157 1.44 -24.45 -0.27
N ILE A 158 0.97 -23.27 0.15
CA ILE A 158 -0.36 -22.74 -0.19
C ILE A 158 -0.17 -21.47 -1.01
N ASP A 159 -0.76 -21.42 -2.21
CA ASP A 159 -0.83 -20.20 -2.98
C ASP A 159 -2.07 -19.39 -2.58
N ALA A 160 -1.87 -18.09 -2.38
CA ALA A 160 -2.87 -17.03 -2.36
C ALA A 160 -2.47 -16.01 -3.43
N ALA A 161 -2.51 -16.44 -4.69
CA ALA A 161 -1.90 -15.78 -5.83
C ALA A 161 -2.94 -15.22 -6.83
N GLY A 162 -2.49 -14.35 -7.73
CA GLY A 162 -3.34 -13.80 -8.78
C GLY A 162 -4.37 -12.78 -8.28
N MET A 163 -4.14 -12.18 -7.11
CA MET A 163 -5.05 -11.24 -6.43
C MET A 163 -5.16 -9.90 -7.20
N LYS A 164 -5.86 -9.91 -8.34
CA LYS A 164 -6.36 -8.74 -9.07
C LYS A 164 -7.70 -8.28 -8.50
N SER A 165 -8.42 -7.35 -9.12
CA SER A 165 -9.79 -6.99 -8.69
C SER A 165 -10.72 -8.23 -8.69
N PRO A 166 -11.46 -8.54 -7.59
CA PRO A 166 -11.70 -7.75 -6.36
C PRO A 166 -10.86 -8.15 -5.11
N GLY A 167 -9.60 -8.53 -5.28
CA GLY A 167 -8.72 -9.19 -4.30
C GLY A 167 -8.60 -8.49 -2.94
N LEU A 168 -8.52 -7.15 -2.92
CA LEU A 168 -8.49 -6.40 -1.66
C LEU A 168 -9.80 -6.57 -0.86
N SER A 169 -10.94 -6.50 -1.53
CA SER A 169 -12.26 -6.63 -0.89
C SER A 169 -12.55 -8.07 -0.48
N SER A 170 -12.01 -9.06 -1.20
CA SER A 170 -12.18 -10.49 -0.88
C SER A 170 -11.12 -11.03 0.10
N ALA A 171 -10.08 -10.26 0.44
CA ALA A 171 -8.97 -10.74 1.28
C ALA A 171 -9.42 -11.38 2.62
N PRO A 172 -10.41 -10.85 3.36
CA PRO A 172 -10.89 -11.50 4.58
C PRO A 172 -11.52 -12.88 4.33
N ALA A 173 -12.24 -13.06 3.22
CA ALA A 173 -12.84 -14.34 2.86
C ALA A 173 -11.76 -15.35 2.43
N VAL A 174 -10.81 -14.91 1.60
CA VAL A 174 -9.65 -15.73 1.20
C VAL A 174 -8.86 -16.19 2.42
N ALA A 175 -8.71 -15.34 3.44
CA ALA A 175 -8.03 -15.73 4.67
C ALA A 175 -8.74 -16.88 5.41
N LEU A 176 -10.08 -16.90 5.41
CA LEU A 176 -10.85 -18.01 5.99
C LEU A 176 -10.65 -19.30 5.20
N ASP A 177 -10.67 -19.22 3.87
CA ASP A 177 -10.42 -20.38 3.00
C ASP A 177 -9.01 -20.95 3.21
N VAL A 178 -7.99 -20.09 3.32
CA VAL A 178 -6.61 -20.50 3.62
C VAL A 178 -6.52 -21.21 4.97
N VAL A 179 -7.26 -20.77 5.99
CA VAL A 179 -7.32 -21.46 7.28
C VAL A 179 -7.90 -22.88 7.13
N GLU A 180 -8.97 -23.06 6.35
CA GLU A 180 -9.56 -24.38 6.10
C GLU A 180 -8.64 -25.29 5.25
N ILE A 181 -7.93 -24.72 4.27
CA ILE A 181 -6.90 -25.44 3.50
C ILE A 181 -5.82 -25.94 4.44
N LEU A 182 -5.26 -25.07 5.29
CA LEU A 182 -4.23 -25.46 6.25
C LEU A 182 -4.71 -26.56 7.22
N LYS A 183 -5.97 -26.51 7.68
CA LYS A 183 -6.58 -27.59 8.50
C LYS A 183 -6.55 -28.91 7.73
N SER A 184 -6.99 -28.89 6.48
CA SER A 184 -7.04 -30.05 5.59
C SER A 184 -5.64 -30.59 5.28
N SER A 185 -4.63 -29.72 5.21
CA SER A 185 -3.21 -30.08 5.06
C SER A 185 -2.57 -30.60 6.36
N GLY A 186 -3.33 -30.69 7.45
CA GLY A 186 -2.93 -31.31 8.72
C GLY A 186 -2.48 -30.36 9.82
N LEU A 187 -2.59 -29.04 9.63
CA LEU A 187 -2.25 -28.06 10.66
C LEU A 187 -3.35 -28.05 11.73
N LYS A 188 -2.96 -28.28 12.99
CA LYS A 188 -3.85 -28.13 14.14
C LYS A 188 -3.81 -26.68 14.62
N PHE A 189 -4.98 -26.09 14.80
CA PHE A 189 -5.13 -24.73 15.29
C PHE A 189 -5.61 -24.73 16.73
N GLU A 190 -5.13 -23.77 17.50
CA GLU A 190 -5.71 -23.39 18.77
C GLU A 190 -6.22 -21.95 18.64
N LEU A 191 -7.45 -21.70 19.10
CA LEU A 191 -8.01 -20.36 19.05
C LEU A 191 -7.22 -19.45 19.99
N LYS A 192 -6.77 -18.30 19.47
CA LYS A 192 -6.11 -17.29 20.28
C LYS A 192 -7.15 -16.38 20.94
N GLU A 193 -7.55 -16.72 22.16
CA GLU A 193 -8.56 -15.99 22.95
C GLU A 193 -8.29 -14.48 23.04
N ASN A 194 -7.03 -14.09 23.23
CA ASN A 194 -6.62 -12.70 23.42
C ASN A 194 -6.14 -12.02 22.11
N PHE A 195 -6.79 -12.30 20.97
CA PHE A 195 -6.44 -11.66 19.70
C PHE A 195 -6.83 -10.17 19.69
N LYS A 196 -5.85 -9.30 19.46
CA LYS A 196 -6.08 -7.85 19.31
C LYS A 196 -6.56 -7.54 17.89
N ASN A 197 -7.87 -7.53 17.69
CA ASN A 197 -8.53 -7.26 16.39
C ASN A 197 -8.71 -5.77 16.06
N THR A 198 -8.38 -4.87 16.99
CA THR A 198 -8.51 -3.42 16.79
C THR A 198 -7.21 -2.70 17.08
N ARG A 199 -7.00 -1.58 16.38
CA ARG A 199 -5.95 -0.63 16.69
C ARG A 199 -6.58 0.75 16.76
N LYS A 200 -6.32 1.47 17.86
CA LYS A 200 -6.72 2.88 17.97
C LYS A 200 -5.70 3.75 17.26
N GLN A 201 -6.19 4.72 16.51
CA GLN A 201 -5.41 5.79 15.92
C GLN A 201 -6.16 7.09 16.18
N ILE A 202 -5.44 8.07 16.70
CA ILE A 202 -5.99 9.41 16.87
C ILE A 202 -5.91 10.09 15.51
N ASN A 203 -7.04 10.61 15.04
CA ASN A 203 -7.09 11.62 14.00
C ASN A 203 -7.46 12.93 14.68
N PHE A 204 -6.46 13.78 14.93
CA PHE A 204 -6.64 14.97 15.75
C PHE A 204 -7.73 15.88 15.19
N MET A 205 -7.88 15.94 13.86
CA MET A 205 -8.84 16.84 13.22
C MET A 205 -10.28 16.39 13.33
N GLU A 206 -10.54 15.09 13.49
CA GLU A 206 -11.87 14.52 13.68
C GLU A 206 -12.40 14.66 15.11
N LEU A 207 -11.53 15.01 16.07
CA LEU A 207 -11.93 15.25 17.47
C LEU A 207 -12.74 16.55 17.63
N SER A 208 -13.64 16.57 18.61
CA SER A 208 -14.34 17.78 19.04
C SER A 208 -13.38 18.80 19.67
N GLY A 209 -13.82 20.06 19.84
CA GLY A 209 -13.01 21.11 20.46
C GLY A 209 -12.59 20.78 21.89
N GLU A 210 -13.49 20.17 22.67
CA GLU A 210 -13.23 19.74 24.05
C GLU A 210 -12.21 18.60 24.09
N GLU A 211 -12.36 17.58 23.24
CA GLU A 211 -11.41 16.46 23.14
C GLU A 211 -10.03 16.94 22.69
N LYS A 212 -9.95 17.88 21.75
CA LYS A 212 -8.68 18.50 21.34
C LYS A 212 -8.02 19.21 22.52
N ALA A 213 -8.77 20.03 23.27
CA ALA A 213 -8.24 20.75 24.42
C ALA A 213 -7.71 19.79 25.51
N GLU A 214 -8.46 18.74 25.82
CA GLU A 214 -8.05 17.73 26.80
C GLU A 214 -6.82 16.93 26.34
N LEU A 215 -6.75 16.59 25.04
CA LEU A 215 -5.60 15.89 24.49
C LEU A 215 -4.34 16.77 24.51
N ILE A 216 -4.46 18.06 24.19
CA ILE A 216 -3.35 19.02 24.27
C ILE A 216 -2.86 19.22 25.71
N LYS A 217 -3.78 19.27 26.68
CA LYS A 217 -3.41 19.35 28.11
C LYS A 217 -2.62 18.13 28.55
N LYS A 218 -2.98 16.93 28.08
CA LYS A 218 -2.27 15.68 28.38
C LYS A 218 -0.93 15.58 27.65
N ASP A 219 -0.88 16.04 26.41
CA ASP A 219 0.31 16.03 25.56
C ASP A 219 0.31 17.23 24.60
N SER A 220 1.09 18.24 24.95
CA SER A 220 1.20 19.50 24.19
C SER A 220 1.63 19.33 22.73
N ARG A 221 2.22 18.18 22.37
CA ARG A 221 2.64 17.88 20.99
C ARG A 221 1.45 17.73 20.04
N TYR A 222 0.27 17.38 20.54
CA TYR A 222 -0.97 17.43 19.75
C TYR A 222 -1.44 18.86 19.46
N GLY A 223 -0.89 19.87 20.13
CA GLY A 223 -1.16 21.28 19.83
C GLY A 223 -0.29 21.85 18.70
N LYS A 224 0.70 21.10 18.23
CA LYS A 224 1.70 21.59 17.25
C LYS A 224 1.46 20.97 15.88
N ILE A 225 0.93 21.76 14.95
CA ILE A 225 0.72 21.34 13.56
C ILE A 225 2.05 21.28 12.81
N ILE A 226 2.38 20.10 12.27
CA ILE A 226 3.56 19.84 11.44
C ILE A 226 3.19 19.89 9.96
N CYS A 227 2.11 19.22 9.55
CA CYS A 227 1.62 19.29 8.17
C CYS A 227 0.39 20.17 8.09
N ARG A 228 0.48 21.33 7.42
CA ARG A 228 -0.65 22.25 7.27
C ARG A 228 -1.69 21.80 6.23
N CYS A 229 -1.26 21.09 5.18
CA CYS A 229 -2.17 20.64 4.12
C CYS A 229 -3.16 19.56 4.61
N GLU A 230 -2.67 18.68 5.48
CA GLU A 230 -3.45 17.58 6.07
C GLU A 230 -3.79 17.83 7.55
N SER A 231 -3.37 18.96 8.11
CA SER A 231 -3.55 19.35 9.52
C SER A 231 -3.06 18.29 10.52
N ILE A 232 -1.89 17.71 10.26
CA ILE A 232 -1.29 16.66 11.09
C ILE A 232 -0.39 17.25 12.16
N THR A 233 -0.60 16.81 13.39
CA THR A 233 0.14 17.24 14.59
C THR A 233 1.45 16.47 14.79
N GLU A 234 2.36 17.03 15.58
CA GLU A 234 3.57 16.31 16.04
C GLU A 234 3.19 15.06 16.86
N GLY A 235 2.13 15.16 17.69
CA GLY A 235 1.60 14.04 18.47
C GLY A 235 1.20 12.83 17.61
N GLU A 236 0.48 13.05 16.51
CA GLU A 236 0.09 11.99 15.57
C GLU A 236 1.28 11.34 14.86
N ILE A 237 2.29 12.13 14.53
CA ILE A 237 3.53 11.62 13.91
C ILE A 237 4.25 10.70 14.90
N ILE A 238 4.46 11.14 16.14
CA ILE A 238 5.13 10.35 17.18
C ILE A 238 4.35 9.09 17.51
N ASP A 239 3.02 9.17 17.64
CA ASP A 239 2.17 8.00 17.85
C ASP A 239 2.31 6.99 16.70
N SER A 240 2.36 7.48 15.45
CA SER A 240 2.56 6.60 14.29
C SER A 240 3.91 5.88 14.30
N ILE A 241 4.98 6.56 14.75
CA ILE A 241 6.33 6.00 14.89
C ILE A 241 6.33 4.93 15.98
N LYS A 242 5.77 5.22 17.16
CA LYS A 242 5.73 4.28 18.31
C LYS A 242 4.93 3.01 18.01
N ARG A 243 3.93 3.08 17.13
CA ARG A 243 3.14 1.92 16.70
C ARG A 243 3.73 1.19 15.49
N SER A 244 4.86 1.66 14.97
CA SER A 244 5.58 1.04 13.87
C SER A 244 6.64 0.07 14.39
N PHE A 245 7.14 -0.77 13.50
CA PHE A 245 8.16 -1.78 13.76
C PHE A 245 9.11 -1.83 12.56
N GLY A 246 10.31 -2.34 12.77
CA GLY A 246 11.36 -2.34 11.75
C GLY A 246 11.83 -0.92 11.41
N LYS A 247 12.35 -0.76 10.19
CA LYS A 247 12.86 0.53 9.69
C LYS A 247 11.71 1.48 9.40
N VAL A 248 11.70 2.64 10.06
CA VAL A 248 10.71 3.69 9.83
C VAL A 248 11.22 4.64 8.74
N THR A 249 10.39 4.86 7.73
CA THR A 249 10.70 5.73 6.58
C THR A 249 9.76 6.93 6.53
N LEU A 250 10.14 7.95 5.77
CA LEU A 250 9.32 9.16 5.60
C LEU A 250 7.95 8.82 4.98
N ASP A 251 7.93 8.06 3.90
CA ASP A 251 6.69 7.63 3.24
C ASP A 251 5.93 6.58 4.09
N GLY A 252 6.63 5.86 4.99
CA GLY A 252 6.01 5.04 6.04
C GLY A 252 5.13 5.86 6.98
N VAL A 253 5.67 6.93 7.56
CA VAL A 253 4.91 7.86 8.41
C VAL A 253 3.77 8.52 7.62
N LYS A 254 4.04 8.95 6.39
CA LYS A 254 3.04 9.49 5.46
C LYS A 254 1.88 8.51 5.23
N ARG A 255 2.13 7.22 5.03
CA ARG A 255 1.08 6.20 4.87
C ARG A 255 0.26 5.98 6.14
N ARG A 256 0.87 6.16 7.32
CA ARG A 256 0.19 5.96 8.61
C ARG A 256 -0.66 7.14 9.06
N CYS A 257 -0.15 8.36 8.96
CA CYS A 257 -0.83 9.55 9.48
C CYS A 257 -0.86 10.74 8.51
N ARG A 258 -0.48 10.55 7.24
CA ARG A 258 -0.66 11.50 6.13
C ARG A 258 0.22 12.77 6.04
N PRO A 259 1.26 13.03 6.84
CA PRO A 259 2.11 14.20 6.56
C PRO A 259 2.74 14.04 5.17
N GLY A 260 2.58 15.04 4.31
CA GLY A 260 3.07 14.99 2.92
C GLY A 260 2.12 14.33 1.91
N MET A 261 0.88 13.97 2.30
CA MET A 261 -0.15 13.52 1.35
C MET A 261 -0.94 14.66 0.70
N GLY A 262 -0.85 15.89 1.22
CA GLY A 262 -1.60 17.05 0.71
C GLY A 262 -0.88 17.78 -0.43
N ARG A 263 -1.39 18.97 -0.77
CA ARG A 263 -0.95 19.78 -1.93
C ARG A 263 0.57 19.91 -2.12
N CYS A 264 1.31 20.14 -1.03
CA CYS A 264 2.77 20.34 -1.10
C CYS A 264 3.60 19.06 -1.24
N GLN A 265 2.98 17.87 -1.20
CA GLN A 265 3.64 16.56 -1.28
C GLN A 265 4.85 16.38 -0.35
N GLY A 266 4.83 17.04 0.81
CA GLY A 266 5.92 16.94 1.79
C GLY A 266 6.97 18.04 1.68
N GLY A 267 6.90 18.95 0.70
CA GLY A 267 7.90 20.01 0.52
C GLY A 267 8.12 20.92 1.74
N PHE A 268 7.10 21.11 2.58
CA PHE A 268 7.22 21.92 3.81
C PHE A 268 7.39 21.08 5.09
N CYS A 269 6.62 20.00 5.23
CA CYS A 269 6.61 19.21 6.45
C CYS A 269 7.66 18.10 6.47
N GLY A 270 8.17 17.68 5.30
CA GLY A 270 9.11 16.57 5.15
C GLY A 270 10.35 16.67 6.04
N PRO A 271 11.10 17.78 6.00
CA PRO A 271 12.29 17.95 6.87
C PRO A 271 11.96 17.83 8.36
N ARG A 272 10.83 18.40 8.80
CA ARG A 272 10.39 18.30 10.21
C ARG A 272 9.98 16.88 10.59
N VAL A 273 9.33 16.15 9.69
CA VAL A 273 8.99 14.74 9.92
C VAL A 273 10.27 13.92 10.03
N GLN A 274 11.27 14.17 9.18
CA GLN A 274 12.58 13.51 9.26
C GLN A 274 13.29 13.78 10.60
N GLU A 275 13.29 15.03 11.07
CA GLU A 275 13.81 15.40 12.40
C GLU A 275 13.10 14.65 13.53
N ILE A 276 11.77 14.55 13.46
CA ILE A 276 10.98 13.82 14.46
C ILE A 276 11.33 12.33 14.44
N ILE A 277 11.42 11.69 13.26
CA ILE A 277 11.79 10.28 13.16
C ILE A 277 13.18 10.05 13.76
N ALA A 278 14.17 10.86 13.35
CA ALA A 278 15.55 10.77 13.84
C ALA A 278 15.61 10.90 15.38
N ARG A 279 14.88 11.86 15.95
CA ARG A 279 14.79 12.07 17.39
C ARG A 279 14.12 10.90 18.11
N GLU A 280 12.96 10.43 17.65
CA GLU A 280 12.22 9.37 18.34
C GLU A 280 12.91 8.00 18.26
N LEU A 281 13.70 7.77 17.21
CA LEU A 281 14.48 6.53 17.05
C LEU A 281 15.93 6.63 17.53
N ASN A 282 16.38 7.82 17.93
CA ASN A 282 17.76 8.10 18.32
C ASN A 282 18.78 7.67 17.26
N VAL A 283 18.52 8.05 16.01
CA VAL A 283 19.39 7.79 14.85
C VAL A 283 19.75 9.10 14.14
N PRO A 284 20.87 9.17 13.42
CA PRO A 284 21.19 10.29 12.52
C PRO A 284 20.07 10.56 11.51
N MET A 285 19.91 11.81 11.09
CA MET A 285 18.91 12.16 10.06
C MET A 285 19.25 11.53 8.71
N GLU A 286 20.54 11.31 8.45
CA GLU A 286 21.11 10.70 7.27
C GLU A 286 20.69 9.23 7.08
N ASP A 287 20.33 8.55 8.18
CA ASP A 287 19.84 7.17 8.14
C ASP A 287 18.35 7.07 7.78
N ILE A 288 17.63 8.20 7.76
CA ILE A 288 16.23 8.25 7.39
C ILE A 288 16.09 8.31 5.87
N ILE A 289 15.55 7.23 5.32
CA ILE A 289 15.25 7.08 3.89
C ILE A 289 13.80 7.48 3.58
N GLN A 290 13.53 7.70 2.29
CA GLN A 290 12.21 8.06 1.81
C GLN A 290 11.22 6.88 1.90
N GLU A 291 11.48 5.77 1.19
CA GLU A 291 10.56 4.63 1.07
C GLU A 291 11.29 3.28 1.20
N SER A 292 12.28 3.06 0.33
CA SER A 292 13.02 1.80 0.19
C SER A 292 14.53 2.00 0.38
N ASP A 293 15.27 0.91 0.55
CA ASP A 293 16.72 0.99 0.66
C ASP A 293 17.34 1.66 -0.58
N GLY A 294 18.34 2.52 -0.35
CA GLY A 294 18.92 3.38 -1.40
C GLY A 294 18.18 4.70 -1.64
N SER A 295 16.96 4.89 -1.11
CA SER A 295 16.21 6.17 -1.25
C SER A 295 16.63 7.22 -0.21
N TYR A 296 17.93 7.56 -0.19
CA TYR A 296 18.48 8.54 0.75
C TYR A 296 17.97 9.95 0.48
N ILE A 297 17.49 10.63 1.53
CA ILE A 297 17.07 12.04 1.46
C ILE A 297 18.27 12.96 1.68
N LEU A 298 19.11 12.62 2.65
CA LEU A 298 20.33 13.35 2.99
C LEU A 298 21.53 12.44 2.74
N ILE A 299 22.52 12.95 2.01
CA ILE A 299 23.75 12.23 1.66
C ILE A 299 24.97 12.67 2.50
N GLY A 300 24.76 13.61 3.42
CA GLY A 300 25.80 14.12 4.31
C GLY A 300 25.55 15.57 4.71
N ARG A 301 26.36 16.07 5.65
CA ARG A 301 26.34 17.47 6.06
C ARG A 301 27.13 18.33 5.10
N THR A 302 26.49 19.35 4.56
CA THR A 302 27.19 20.47 3.93
C THR A 302 27.77 21.38 5.02
N LYS A 303 29.01 21.85 4.79
CA LYS A 303 29.78 22.70 5.72
C LYS A 303 29.02 23.92 6.20
#